data_AF-A0AAD4CI41-F1
#
_entry.id   AF-A0AAD4CI41-F1
#
_cell.length_a   1.000
_cell.length_b   1.000
_cell.length_c   1.000
_cell.angle_alpha   90.00
_cell.angle_beta   90.00
_cell.angle_gamma   90.00
#
_symmetry.space_group_name_H-M   'P 1'
#
loop_
_entity.id
_entity.type
_entity.pdbx_description
1 polymer ?
#
loop_
_entity_poly.entity_id
_entity_poly.type
_entity_poly.pdbx_seq_one_letter_code
_entity_poly.pdbx_strand_id
1 'polypeptide(L)'
;MARRPAFDQLPLRPDDPPFSAWGLYGPDDQLGSLNLLTAANTLTSAQSEIQTGVRVTMDPPLDVLLVPASNRPQLRHTIIRRGGKLPIHDDEVAFNTQIGAQWDGLRHVTYLSGNKFYNNITSLDNISGGRDETHQLGINNWVQAGGIVGRGILLDFCSYAQTKNIHYELVGNQASYSITAQDLSACAAAQGVEIRYGDILFVRTGFWVGYNRLSEEEKAAWSEKEPFNTWVGVETSASMARFIWDGGVSACAGDAPGWERIPNTDSPSEAGLKGLSLHEIMLGGWGMPIGEMFDLESLDCLSQLPQSINEVSTAWIQSVLSSDIQEAKVCKVIEGTATKLLLDIVYGPEASPPTEVTPERICVKGGFNPSLHAYDTQKAYCREANFFAQLGQGIIIFEDLEAKSYTFGDCTQPLSLSHVFAGVEQLALLHGATWNMSANEFPWLSDASVLRDVMKALLQPTYWDNYFQKDDRIHGIPEPFSNRDRIVNAFQKL
;
A
#
# COMPACT_ATOMS: atom_id res chain seq x y z
N MET A 1 -15.87 -7.85 -30.82
CA MET A 1 -15.56 -8.87 -29.81
C MET A 1 -16.84 -9.57 -29.42
N ALA A 2 -16.80 -10.88 -29.19
CA ALA A 2 -17.95 -11.61 -28.64
C ALA A 2 -18.25 -11.03 -27.25
N ARG A 3 -19.52 -10.74 -26.99
CA ARG A 3 -19.96 -10.26 -25.67
C ARG A 3 -19.80 -11.43 -24.69
N ARG A 4 -19.11 -11.20 -23.56
CA ARG A 4 -18.98 -12.20 -22.49
C ARG A 4 -20.39 -12.62 -22.03
N PRO A 5 -20.70 -13.93 -21.98
CA PRO A 5 -21.99 -14.42 -21.49
C PRO A 5 -22.11 -14.20 -19.98
N ALA A 6 -23.33 -14.24 -19.44
CA ALA A 6 -23.53 -14.17 -17.99
C ALA A 6 -22.95 -15.41 -17.30
N PHE A 7 -22.51 -15.29 -16.05
CA PHE A 7 -21.92 -16.41 -15.28
C PHE A 7 -22.83 -17.65 -15.25
N ASP A 8 -24.15 -17.47 -15.13
CA ASP A 8 -25.13 -18.58 -15.12
C ASP A 8 -25.24 -19.36 -16.43
N GLN A 9 -24.67 -18.84 -17.51
CA GLN A 9 -24.63 -19.50 -18.81
C GLN A 9 -23.40 -20.38 -18.97
N LEU A 10 -22.53 -20.47 -17.96
CA LEU A 10 -21.36 -21.33 -17.95
C LEU A 10 -21.70 -22.72 -17.35
N PRO A 11 -21.17 -23.82 -17.91
CA PRO A 11 -20.24 -23.86 -19.03
C PRO A 11 -20.91 -23.64 -20.40
N LEU A 12 -20.12 -23.18 -21.38
CA LEU A 12 -20.62 -22.91 -22.73
C LEU A 12 -20.97 -24.17 -23.53
N ARG A 13 -20.39 -25.32 -23.16
CA ARG A 13 -20.63 -26.62 -23.79
C ARG A 13 -20.98 -27.67 -22.72
N PRO A 14 -21.87 -28.62 -23.01
CA PRO A 14 -22.35 -29.58 -21.99
C PRO A 14 -21.27 -30.45 -21.33
N ASP A 15 -20.23 -30.80 -22.07
CA ASP A 15 -19.16 -31.72 -21.61
C ASP A 15 -17.96 -30.99 -20.99
N ASP A 16 -17.99 -29.65 -20.97
CA ASP A 16 -16.93 -28.86 -20.35
C ASP A 16 -17.09 -28.83 -18.82
N PRO A 17 -15.99 -28.63 -18.07
CA PRO A 17 -16.05 -28.53 -16.61
C PRO A 17 -17.01 -27.43 -16.13
N PRO A 18 -17.62 -27.57 -14.94
CA PRO A 18 -18.53 -26.57 -14.39
C PRO A 18 -17.90 -25.16 -14.39
N PHE A 19 -18.70 -24.17 -14.78
CA PHE A 19 -18.33 -22.75 -14.81
C PHE A 19 -17.20 -22.37 -15.79
N SER A 20 -16.77 -23.27 -16.67
CA SER A 20 -15.72 -22.97 -17.65
C SER A 20 -16.23 -22.11 -18.82
N ALA A 21 -15.35 -21.27 -19.36
CA ALA A 21 -15.63 -20.40 -20.50
C ALA A 21 -14.90 -20.85 -21.77
N TRP A 22 -14.61 -22.14 -21.88
CA TRP A 22 -13.80 -22.68 -22.97
C TRP A 22 -14.44 -22.46 -24.33
N GLY A 23 -13.59 -22.14 -25.31
CA GLY A 23 -14.02 -21.76 -26.66
C GLY A 23 -14.56 -20.33 -26.80
N LEU A 24 -14.75 -19.55 -25.72
CA LEU A 24 -15.28 -18.18 -25.80
C LEU A 24 -14.43 -17.27 -26.71
N TYR A 25 -13.11 -17.39 -26.62
CA TYR A 25 -12.15 -16.62 -27.41
C TYR A 25 -11.53 -17.43 -28.56
N GLY A 26 -12.09 -18.60 -28.86
CA GLY A 26 -11.60 -19.54 -29.86
C GLY A 26 -10.95 -20.80 -29.25
N PRO A 27 -10.86 -21.89 -30.02
CA PRO A 27 -10.36 -23.19 -29.54
C PRO A 27 -8.84 -23.22 -29.29
N ASP A 28 -8.09 -22.31 -29.89
CA ASP A 28 -6.62 -22.21 -29.76
C ASP A 28 -6.18 -21.04 -28.86
N ASP A 29 -7.13 -20.40 -28.17
CA ASP A 29 -6.85 -19.28 -27.28
C ASP A 29 -5.93 -19.70 -26.12
N GLN A 30 -4.99 -18.81 -25.78
CA GLN A 30 -4.02 -18.98 -24.70
C GLN A 30 -3.98 -17.78 -23.76
N LEU A 31 -4.88 -16.80 -23.94
CA LEU A 31 -4.92 -15.56 -23.16
C LEU A 31 -6.08 -15.52 -22.17
N GLY A 32 -7.18 -16.22 -22.45
CA GLY A 32 -8.36 -16.24 -21.58
C GLY A 32 -8.94 -14.85 -21.38
N SER A 33 -9.17 -14.46 -20.11
CA SER A 33 -9.76 -13.16 -19.79
C SER A 33 -8.87 -11.96 -20.11
N LEU A 34 -7.58 -12.16 -20.41
CA LEU A 34 -6.74 -11.07 -20.91
C LEU A 34 -7.17 -10.57 -22.30
N ASN A 35 -7.99 -11.32 -23.05
CA ASN A 35 -8.64 -10.84 -24.28
C ASN A 35 -9.57 -9.63 -24.05
N LEU A 36 -9.91 -9.33 -22.79
CA LEU A 36 -10.67 -8.14 -22.39
C LEU A 36 -9.83 -6.86 -22.39
N LEU A 37 -8.50 -6.98 -22.35
CA LEU A 37 -7.56 -5.88 -22.47
C LEU A 37 -7.36 -5.57 -23.96
N THR A 38 -8.08 -4.56 -24.43
CA THR A 38 -8.08 -4.16 -25.84
C THR A 38 -7.26 -2.89 -26.02
N ALA A 39 -6.73 -2.66 -27.22
CA ALA A 39 -6.06 -1.38 -27.51
C ALA A 39 -6.97 -0.17 -27.21
N ALA A 40 -8.29 -0.28 -27.40
CA ALA A 40 -9.23 0.81 -27.22
C ALA A 40 -9.47 1.16 -25.75
N ASN A 41 -9.79 0.18 -24.90
CA ASN A 41 -10.00 0.44 -23.46
C ASN A 41 -8.67 0.73 -22.74
N THR A 42 -7.55 0.10 -23.11
CA THR A 42 -6.23 0.46 -22.57
C THR A 42 -5.86 1.89 -22.91
N LEU A 43 -6.05 2.35 -24.16
CA LEU A 43 -5.80 3.75 -24.53
C LEU A 43 -6.71 4.72 -23.78
N THR A 44 -8.00 4.40 -23.68
CA THR A 44 -8.99 5.23 -22.97
C THR A 44 -8.59 5.41 -21.51
N SER A 45 -8.27 4.31 -20.82
CA SER A 45 -7.85 4.32 -19.42
C SER A 45 -6.53 5.06 -19.22
N ALA A 46 -5.56 4.91 -20.12
CA ALA A 46 -4.31 5.65 -20.06
C ALA A 46 -4.54 7.17 -20.18
N GLN A 47 -5.46 7.60 -21.04
CA GLN A 47 -5.79 9.02 -21.22
C GLN A 47 -6.58 9.60 -20.04
N SER A 48 -7.45 8.81 -19.40
CA SER A 48 -8.32 9.29 -18.32
C SER A 48 -7.73 9.15 -16.93
N GLU A 49 -6.98 8.08 -16.63
CA GLU A 49 -6.54 7.77 -15.27
C GLU A 49 -5.13 8.31 -14.96
N ILE A 50 -4.26 8.45 -15.96
CA ILE A 50 -2.89 8.98 -15.76
C ILE A 50 -2.94 10.52 -15.69
N GLN A 51 -3.20 11.06 -14.50
CA GLN A 51 -3.30 12.50 -14.26
C GLN A 51 -2.06 13.11 -13.59
N THR A 52 -1.43 12.37 -12.67
CA THR A 52 -0.36 12.91 -11.80
C THR A 52 1.04 12.44 -12.19
N GLY A 53 1.15 11.33 -12.91
CA GLY A 53 2.43 10.69 -13.24
C GLY A 53 3.14 10.01 -12.05
N VAL A 54 2.48 9.91 -10.89
CA VAL A 54 2.99 9.14 -9.74
C VAL A 54 3.12 7.68 -10.13
N ARG A 55 4.24 7.06 -9.72
CA ARG A 55 4.53 5.65 -9.97
C ARG A 55 4.77 4.96 -8.64
N VAL A 56 4.07 3.86 -8.42
CA VAL A 56 4.18 3.03 -7.23
C VAL A 56 4.60 1.64 -7.67
N THR A 57 5.60 1.07 -6.97
CA THR A 57 5.96 -0.34 -7.11
C THR A 57 4.99 -1.17 -6.28
N MET A 58 4.52 -2.28 -6.84
CA MET A 58 3.70 -3.26 -6.12
C MET A 58 4.47 -4.57 -5.88
N ASP A 59 5.75 -4.61 -6.25
CA ASP A 59 6.64 -5.72 -5.97
C ASP A 59 7.32 -5.49 -4.61
N PRO A 60 7.11 -6.38 -3.62
CA PRO A 60 7.98 -6.44 -2.46
C PRO A 60 9.35 -7.02 -2.85
N PRO A 61 10.37 -6.94 -1.99
CA PRO A 61 11.63 -7.65 -2.19
C PRO A 61 11.43 -9.14 -2.49
N LEU A 62 12.27 -9.74 -3.35
CA LEU A 62 12.15 -11.15 -3.73
C LEU A 62 12.37 -12.13 -2.55
N ASP A 63 12.97 -11.65 -1.46
CA ASP A 63 13.19 -12.35 -0.19
C ASP A 63 12.25 -11.87 0.93
N VAL A 64 11.13 -11.23 0.58
CA VAL A 64 10.18 -10.67 1.57
C VAL A 64 9.62 -11.73 2.53
N LEU A 65 9.43 -12.96 2.05
CA LEU A 65 9.05 -14.09 2.90
C LEU A 65 10.31 -14.68 3.54
N LEU A 66 10.39 -14.62 4.88
CA LEU A 66 11.53 -15.19 5.63
C LEU A 66 11.72 -16.68 5.30
N VAL A 67 10.62 -17.44 5.31
CA VAL A 67 10.56 -18.84 4.89
C VAL A 67 9.41 -18.95 3.90
N PRO A 68 9.64 -19.35 2.63
CA PRO A 68 8.55 -19.61 1.70
C PRO A 68 7.68 -20.77 2.17
N ALA A 69 6.37 -20.63 2.04
CA ALA A 69 5.42 -21.69 2.37
C ALA A 69 5.52 -22.90 1.41
N SER A 70 4.89 -24.02 1.78
CA SER A 70 4.78 -25.23 0.95
C SER A 70 6.12 -25.85 0.54
N ASN A 71 7.15 -25.75 1.40
CA ASN A 71 8.51 -26.24 1.13
C ASN A 71 9.13 -25.69 -0.17
N ARG A 72 8.69 -24.51 -0.62
CA ARG A 72 9.26 -23.86 -1.82
C ARG A 72 10.71 -23.42 -1.52
N PRO A 73 11.66 -23.64 -2.44
CA PRO A 73 13.03 -23.18 -2.25
C PRO A 73 13.11 -21.66 -2.06
N GLN A 74 13.91 -21.22 -1.08
CA GLN A 74 14.27 -19.82 -0.87
C GLN A 74 15.04 -19.24 -2.06
N LEU A 75 14.97 -17.91 -2.18
CA LEU A 75 15.81 -17.12 -3.08
C LEU A 75 17.28 -17.39 -2.79
N ARG A 76 18.04 -17.70 -3.84
CA ARG A 76 19.50 -17.62 -3.83
C ARG A 76 19.93 -16.55 -4.83
N HIS A 77 20.64 -15.55 -4.36
CA HIS A 77 21.18 -14.46 -5.17
C HIS A 77 22.68 -14.36 -4.91
N THR A 78 23.50 -14.50 -5.96
CA THR A 78 24.95 -14.43 -5.88
C THR A 78 25.46 -13.35 -6.81
N ILE A 79 26.11 -12.33 -6.25
CA ILE A 79 26.74 -11.24 -7.00
C ILE A 79 28.19 -11.64 -7.32
N ILE A 80 28.54 -11.64 -8.61
CA ILE A 80 29.79 -12.14 -9.15
C ILE A 80 30.56 -10.98 -9.78
N ARG A 81 31.75 -10.69 -9.24
CA ARG A 81 32.66 -9.74 -9.87
C ARG A 81 33.32 -10.35 -11.12
N ARG A 82 33.16 -9.66 -12.26
CA ARG A 82 33.80 -9.95 -13.55
C ARG A 82 34.86 -8.89 -13.89
N GLY A 83 35.67 -9.15 -14.91
CA GLY A 83 36.55 -8.13 -15.51
C GLY A 83 37.90 -7.86 -14.80
N GLY A 84 38.32 -8.71 -13.86
CA GLY A 84 39.61 -8.59 -13.18
C GLY A 84 39.76 -7.28 -12.41
N LYS A 85 40.53 -6.33 -12.95
CA LYS A 85 40.71 -4.99 -12.34
C LYS A 85 39.54 -4.03 -12.60
N LEU A 86 38.69 -4.30 -13.59
CA LEU A 86 37.51 -3.47 -13.86
C LEU A 86 36.38 -3.80 -12.85
N PRO A 87 35.60 -2.82 -12.37
CA PRO A 87 34.53 -3.03 -11.39
C PRO A 87 33.22 -3.47 -12.08
N ILE A 88 33.24 -4.62 -12.76
CA ILE A 88 32.07 -5.18 -13.46
C ILE A 88 31.46 -6.28 -12.57
N HIS A 89 30.14 -6.30 -12.43
CA HIS A 89 29.41 -7.30 -11.63
C HIS A 89 28.25 -7.87 -12.45
N ASP A 90 28.09 -9.19 -12.38
CA ASP A 90 26.93 -9.94 -12.88
C ASP A 90 26.29 -10.68 -11.69
N ASP A 91 25.02 -11.05 -11.82
CA ASP A 91 24.30 -11.75 -10.76
C ASP A 91 23.76 -13.09 -11.25
N GLU A 92 23.80 -14.10 -10.39
CA GLU A 92 23.08 -15.37 -10.56
C GLU A 92 21.93 -15.43 -9.56
N VAL A 93 20.72 -15.69 -10.06
CA VAL A 93 19.50 -15.76 -9.24
C VAL A 93 18.81 -17.11 -9.48
N ALA A 94 18.49 -17.81 -8.39
CA ALA A 94 17.69 -19.03 -8.41
C ALA A 94 16.59 -18.93 -7.35
N PHE A 95 15.33 -19.00 -7.79
CA PHE A 95 14.17 -18.89 -6.91
C PHE A 95 12.98 -19.64 -7.50
N ASN A 96 12.03 -19.98 -6.65
CA ASN A 96 10.72 -20.46 -7.10
C ASN A 96 9.85 -19.23 -7.42
N THR A 97 9.19 -19.22 -8.58
CA THR A 97 8.43 -18.06 -9.06
C THR A 97 7.16 -17.76 -8.24
N GLN A 98 6.86 -18.58 -7.23
CA GLN A 98 5.71 -18.45 -6.35
C GLN A 98 6.05 -18.04 -4.90
N ILE A 99 7.12 -17.27 -4.67
CA ILE A 99 7.60 -16.91 -3.31
C ILE A 99 7.56 -15.41 -2.97
N GLY A 100 6.84 -14.61 -3.76
CA GLY A 100 6.67 -13.16 -3.56
C GLY A 100 5.53 -12.63 -4.42
N ALA A 101 5.52 -11.34 -4.78
CA ALA A 101 4.56 -10.84 -5.76
C ALA A 101 4.68 -11.63 -7.06
N GLN A 102 3.56 -12.16 -7.53
CA GLN A 102 3.55 -13.10 -8.66
C GLN A 102 2.26 -13.03 -9.45
N TRP A 103 2.32 -13.54 -10.67
CA TRP A 103 1.15 -13.88 -11.46
C TRP A 103 1.12 -15.38 -11.70
N ASP A 104 0.02 -16.02 -11.32
CA ASP A 104 -0.26 -17.40 -11.64
C ASP A 104 -0.70 -17.54 -13.08
N GLY A 105 0.16 -18.20 -13.86
CA GLY A 105 -0.12 -18.56 -15.24
C GLY A 105 -1.17 -19.66 -15.37
N LEU A 106 -1.71 -19.85 -16.58
CA LEU A 106 -2.73 -20.86 -16.86
C LEU A 106 -2.22 -22.32 -16.75
N ARG A 107 -0.94 -22.50 -16.41
CA ARG A 107 -0.30 -23.78 -16.07
C ARG A 107 -0.32 -24.08 -14.57
N HIS A 108 -0.63 -23.09 -13.73
CA HIS A 108 -0.41 -23.19 -12.28
C HIS A 108 -1.37 -24.17 -11.60
N VAL A 109 -2.67 -23.96 -11.81
CA VAL A 109 -3.74 -24.83 -11.30
C VAL A 109 -4.71 -25.16 -12.43
N THR A 110 -5.11 -26.42 -12.48
CA THR A 110 -6.04 -27.03 -13.44
C THR A 110 -7.36 -27.31 -12.72
N TYR A 111 -8.44 -27.61 -13.46
CA TYR A 111 -9.51 -28.42 -12.86
C TYR A 111 -8.90 -29.73 -12.35
N LEU A 112 -8.84 -29.89 -11.04
CA LEU A 112 -8.12 -31.00 -10.39
C LEU A 112 -8.83 -32.31 -10.70
N SER A 113 -10.17 -32.29 -10.72
CA SER A 113 -10.97 -33.40 -11.21
C SER A 113 -10.85 -33.51 -12.73
N GLY A 114 -9.97 -34.40 -13.18
CA GLY A 114 -9.76 -34.71 -14.59
C GLY A 114 -8.51 -34.10 -15.23
N ASN A 115 -7.68 -33.36 -14.48
CA ASN A 115 -6.40 -32.80 -14.93
C ASN A 115 -6.52 -32.02 -16.25
N LYS A 116 -7.52 -31.13 -16.33
CA LYS A 116 -7.77 -30.31 -17.52
C LYS A 116 -7.39 -28.85 -17.28
N PHE A 117 -6.37 -28.40 -18.00
CA PHE A 117 -5.99 -27.00 -18.08
C PHE A 117 -6.95 -26.23 -18.98
N TYR A 118 -6.77 -24.90 -19.03
CA TYR A 118 -7.57 -24.00 -19.85
C TYR A 118 -7.72 -24.50 -21.30
N ASN A 119 -8.94 -24.38 -21.83
CA ASN A 119 -9.33 -24.80 -23.18
C ASN A 119 -9.12 -26.31 -23.46
N ASN A 120 -9.35 -27.15 -22.45
CA ASN A 120 -9.28 -28.62 -22.53
C ASN A 120 -7.90 -29.18 -22.91
N ILE A 121 -6.83 -28.49 -22.50
CA ILE A 121 -5.48 -29.04 -22.63
C ILE A 121 -5.28 -30.08 -21.52
N THR A 122 -4.95 -31.31 -21.89
CA THR A 122 -4.83 -32.45 -20.96
C THR A 122 -3.45 -33.09 -20.92
N SER A 123 -2.58 -32.77 -21.88
CA SER A 123 -1.24 -33.35 -21.95
C SER A 123 -0.33 -32.64 -20.94
N LEU A 124 0.06 -33.34 -19.87
CA LEU A 124 1.04 -32.82 -18.91
C LEU A 124 2.40 -32.56 -19.58
N ASP A 125 2.80 -33.38 -20.55
CA ASP A 125 4.04 -33.19 -21.32
C ASP A 125 4.01 -31.90 -22.16
N ASN A 126 2.83 -31.38 -22.48
CA ASN A 126 2.70 -30.08 -23.16
C ASN A 126 2.77 -28.91 -22.18
N ILE A 127 2.80 -29.14 -20.86
CA ILE A 127 2.75 -28.11 -19.82
C ILE A 127 4.03 -28.09 -18.98
N SER A 128 4.54 -29.28 -18.66
CA SER A 128 5.74 -29.51 -17.87
C SER A 128 6.95 -29.75 -18.79
N GLY A 129 8.12 -29.24 -18.39
CA GLY A 129 9.36 -29.44 -19.16
C GLY A 129 10.32 -28.27 -19.02
N GLY A 130 11.46 -28.38 -19.71
CA GLY A 130 12.42 -27.29 -19.87
C GLY A 130 11.84 -26.10 -20.62
N ARG A 131 12.51 -24.94 -20.50
CA ARG A 131 12.08 -23.67 -21.13
C ARG A 131 11.77 -23.79 -22.62
N ASP A 132 12.55 -24.58 -23.35
CA ASP A 132 12.46 -24.72 -24.80
C ASP A 132 11.54 -25.88 -25.24
N GLU A 133 10.95 -26.60 -24.29
CA GLU A 133 10.16 -27.82 -24.54
C GLU A 133 8.65 -27.52 -24.62
N THR A 134 8.16 -26.48 -23.94
CA THR A 134 6.74 -26.11 -23.94
C THR A 134 6.48 -24.61 -23.89
N HIS A 135 5.66 -24.13 -24.82
CA HIS A 135 5.13 -22.76 -24.84
C HIS A 135 3.61 -22.67 -24.65
N GLN A 136 2.90 -23.81 -24.58
CA GLN A 136 1.44 -23.82 -24.47
C GLN A 136 1.01 -23.30 -23.09
N LEU A 137 0.08 -22.34 -23.03
CA LEU A 137 -0.41 -21.70 -21.79
C LEU A 137 0.67 -20.98 -20.96
N GLY A 138 1.86 -20.77 -21.51
CA GLY A 138 2.95 -20.08 -20.81
C GLY A 138 2.70 -18.57 -20.72
N ILE A 139 3.23 -17.94 -19.66
CA ILE A 139 3.18 -16.47 -19.45
C ILE A 139 3.83 -15.71 -20.62
N ASN A 140 4.75 -16.33 -21.37
CA ASN A 140 5.30 -15.76 -22.60
C ASN A 140 4.22 -15.38 -23.63
N ASN A 141 3.09 -16.10 -23.69
CA ASN A 141 1.99 -15.76 -24.59
C ASN A 141 1.34 -14.43 -24.17
N TRP A 142 1.22 -14.18 -22.86
CA TRP A 142 0.72 -12.91 -22.33
C TRP A 142 1.67 -11.77 -22.67
N VAL A 143 2.98 -11.97 -22.47
CA VAL A 143 4.00 -10.97 -22.83
C VAL A 143 3.96 -10.65 -24.32
N GLN A 144 3.88 -11.66 -25.19
CA GLN A 144 3.77 -11.46 -26.64
C GLN A 144 2.49 -10.74 -27.06
N ALA A 145 1.41 -10.89 -26.30
CA ALA A 145 0.15 -10.17 -26.51
C ALA A 145 0.15 -8.72 -25.99
N GLY A 146 1.26 -8.26 -25.39
CA GLY A 146 1.40 -6.90 -24.84
C GLY A 146 1.45 -6.83 -23.32
N GLY A 147 1.42 -7.97 -22.63
CA GLY A 147 1.42 -8.06 -21.17
C GLY A 147 0.05 -7.73 -20.55
N ILE A 148 0.03 -7.64 -19.22
CA ILE A 148 -1.17 -7.25 -18.46
C ILE A 148 -1.16 -5.72 -18.34
N VAL A 149 -1.74 -5.04 -19.32
CA VAL A 149 -1.76 -3.57 -19.39
C VAL A 149 -3.20 -3.08 -19.59
N GLY A 150 -3.75 -2.50 -18.54
CA GLY A 150 -5.12 -2.03 -18.50
C GLY A 150 -5.36 -1.10 -17.31
N ARG A 151 -6.63 -0.87 -16.99
CA ARG A 151 -7.01 -0.07 -15.82
C ARG A 151 -6.98 -0.94 -14.57
N GLY A 152 -6.16 -0.58 -13.59
CA GLY A 152 -6.20 -1.18 -12.27
C GLY A 152 -7.20 -0.46 -11.37
N ILE A 153 -7.98 -1.21 -10.59
CA ILE A 153 -8.81 -0.67 -9.51
C ILE A 153 -8.39 -1.33 -8.20
N LEU A 154 -8.28 -0.56 -7.12
CA LEU A 154 -7.98 -1.07 -5.78
C LEU A 154 -9.26 -1.03 -4.94
N LEU A 155 -9.65 -2.18 -4.39
CA LEU A 155 -10.61 -2.28 -3.30
C LEU A 155 -9.84 -2.50 -2.01
N ASP A 156 -9.76 -1.45 -1.19
CA ASP A 156 -9.06 -1.46 0.08
C ASP A 156 -9.97 -1.96 1.19
N PHE A 157 -10.15 -3.28 1.22
CA PHE A 157 -11.00 -3.92 2.21
C PHE A 157 -10.43 -3.77 3.63
N CYS A 158 -9.11 -3.78 3.79
CA CYS A 158 -8.46 -3.61 5.09
C CYS A 158 -8.85 -2.29 5.77
N SER A 159 -8.73 -1.16 5.05
CA SER A 159 -9.14 0.15 5.57
C SER A 159 -10.67 0.24 5.72
N TYR A 160 -11.41 -0.25 4.72
CA TYR A 160 -12.88 -0.27 4.79
C TYR A 160 -13.39 -1.01 6.03
N ALA A 161 -12.83 -2.18 6.34
CA ALA A 161 -13.19 -2.98 7.50
C ALA A 161 -12.98 -2.22 8.81
N GLN A 162 -11.87 -1.48 8.94
CA GLN A 162 -11.62 -0.62 10.10
C GLN A 162 -12.71 0.45 10.24
N THR A 163 -13.07 1.17 9.17
CA THR A 163 -14.13 2.20 9.20
C THR A 163 -15.51 1.64 9.53
N LYS A 164 -15.74 0.34 9.29
CA LYS A 164 -17.00 -0.36 9.56
C LYS A 164 -16.97 -1.18 10.84
N ASN A 165 -15.90 -1.12 11.62
CA ASN A 165 -15.69 -1.94 12.82
C ASN A 165 -15.82 -3.46 12.55
N ILE A 166 -15.40 -3.88 11.35
CA ILE A 166 -15.29 -5.30 10.99
C ILE A 166 -13.93 -5.77 11.50
N HIS A 167 -13.94 -6.59 12.53
CA HIS A 167 -12.71 -7.10 13.15
C HIS A 167 -12.37 -8.49 12.60
N TYR A 168 -11.16 -8.65 12.09
CA TYR A 168 -10.59 -9.93 11.70
C TYR A 168 -9.08 -9.96 11.95
N GLU A 169 -8.54 -11.18 12.15
CA GLU A 169 -7.10 -11.37 12.31
C GLU A 169 -6.44 -11.32 10.92
N LEU A 170 -5.48 -10.41 10.75
CA LEU A 170 -4.80 -10.18 9.46
C LEU A 170 -3.90 -11.36 9.07
N VAL A 171 -3.09 -11.83 10.04
CA VAL A 171 -2.20 -12.98 9.93
C VAL A 171 -2.19 -13.68 11.28
N GLY A 172 -2.24 -15.01 11.29
CA GLY A 172 -2.23 -15.81 12.51
C GLY A 172 -3.07 -17.08 12.37
N ASN A 173 -3.48 -17.65 13.50
CA ASN A 173 -4.12 -18.97 13.50
C ASN A 173 -5.60 -18.95 13.15
N GLN A 174 -6.26 -17.81 13.34
CA GLN A 174 -7.67 -17.56 13.08
C GLN A 174 -7.87 -16.63 11.88
N ALA A 175 -6.80 -16.23 11.20
CA ALA A 175 -6.78 -15.41 9.99
C ALA A 175 -7.44 -16.14 8.81
N SER A 176 -8.74 -16.33 8.87
CA SER A 176 -9.58 -17.16 7.98
C SER A 176 -10.78 -16.38 7.45
N TYR A 177 -10.76 -15.06 7.64
CA TYR A 177 -11.85 -14.19 7.24
C TYR A 177 -12.10 -14.31 5.73
N SER A 178 -13.38 -14.43 5.39
CA SER A 178 -13.86 -14.68 4.04
C SER A 178 -14.48 -13.40 3.51
N ILE A 179 -13.74 -12.66 2.68
CA ILE A 179 -14.22 -11.37 2.14
C ILE A 179 -15.28 -11.67 1.08
N THR A 180 -16.53 -11.29 1.35
CA THR A 180 -17.66 -11.66 0.49
C THR A 180 -17.79 -10.75 -0.74
N ALA A 181 -18.56 -11.16 -1.75
CA ALA A 181 -18.84 -10.28 -2.89
C ALA A 181 -19.60 -9.02 -2.47
N GLN A 182 -20.43 -9.14 -1.42
CA GLN A 182 -21.15 -8.02 -0.83
C GLN A 182 -20.20 -7.05 -0.13
N ASP A 183 -19.19 -7.57 0.59
CA ASP A 183 -18.15 -6.76 1.21
C ASP A 183 -17.38 -5.94 0.17
N LEU A 184 -16.93 -6.59 -0.92
CA LEU A 184 -16.23 -5.90 -2.00
C LEU A 184 -17.12 -4.87 -2.71
N SER A 185 -18.40 -5.18 -2.92
CA SER A 185 -19.36 -4.24 -3.50
C SER A 185 -19.57 -3.02 -2.60
N ALA A 186 -19.68 -3.23 -1.28
CA ALA A 186 -19.85 -2.16 -0.30
C ALA A 186 -18.56 -1.32 -0.15
N CYS A 187 -17.40 -1.96 -0.20
CA CYS A 187 -16.09 -1.31 -0.24
C CYS A 187 -15.94 -0.42 -1.48
N ALA A 188 -16.26 -0.95 -2.67
CA ALA A 188 -16.25 -0.18 -3.91
C ALA A 188 -17.20 1.04 -3.84
N ALA A 189 -18.42 0.85 -3.32
CA ALA A 189 -19.37 1.93 -3.13
C ALA A 189 -18.87 3.00 -2.14
N ALA A 190 -18.26 2.59 -1.03
CA ALA A 190 -17.68 3.51 -0.04
C ALA A 190 -16.50 4.31 -0.61
N GLN A 191 -15.72 3.71 -1.51
CA GLN A 191 -14.62 4.38 -2.22
C GLN A 191 -15.07 5.20 -3.44
N GLY A 192 -16.34 5.09 -3.86
CA GLY A 192 -16.82 5.67 -5.12
C GLY A 192 -16.19 5.06 -6.37
N VAL A 193 -15.73 3.81 -6.28
CA VAL A 193 -15.08 3.07 -7.38
C VAL A 193 -16.12 2.29 -8.18
N GLU A 194 -16.11 2.48 -9.49
CA GLU A 194 -16.92 1.70 -10.44
C GLU A 194 -16.04 0.68 -11.17
N ILE A 195 -16.45 -0.59 -11.11
CA ILE A 195 -15.85 -1.67 -11.90
C ILE A 195 -16.33 -1.54 -13.35
N ARG A 196 -15.38 -1.46 -14.27
CA ARG A 196 -15.62 -1.38 -15.72
C ARG A 196 -15.06 -2.60 -16.43
N TYR A 197 -15.58 -2.84 -17.61
CA TYR A 197 -15.18 -3.94 -18.47
C TYR A 197 -13.70 -3.85 -18.87
N GLY A 198 -12.95 -4.90 -18.55
CA GLY A 198 -11.51 -4.99 -18.78
C GLY A 198 -10.66 -4.51 -17.59
N ASP A 199 -11.25 -4.16 -16.46
CA ASP A 199 -10.48 -3.79 -15.27
C ASP A 199 -9.61 -4.95 -14.76
N ILE A 200 -8.51 -4.58 -14.11
CA ILE A 200 -7.67 -5.46 -13.30
C ILE A 200 -8.02 -5.15 -11.85
N LEU A 201 -8.60 -6.12 -11.15
CA LEU A 201 -9.10 -5.94 -9.79
C LEU A 201 -7.99 -6.24 -8.78
N PHE A 202 -7.64 -5.25 -7.95
CA PHE A 202 -6.77 -5.41 -6.80
C PHE A 202 -7.58 -5.43 -5.51
N VAL A 203 -7.34 -6.38 -4.62
CA VAL A 203 -7.96 -6.42 -3.28
C VAL A 203 -6.85 -6.36 -2.22
N ARG A 204 -6.92 -5.34 -1.36
CA ARG A 204 -6.05 -5.23 -0.18
C ARG A 204 -6.74 -5.83 1.04
N THR A 205 -6.23 -6.95 1.50
CA THR A 205 -6.71 -7.75 2.63
C THR A 205 -6.00 -7.41 3.95
N GLY A 206 -4.84 -6.76 3.88
CA GLY A 206 -4.01 -6.42 5.04
C GLY A 206 -2.96 -7.47 5.40
N PHE A 207 -2.65 -8.40 4.49
CA PHE A 207 -1.66 -9.46 4.73
C PHE A 207 -0.29 -8.86 5.12
N TRP A 208 0.21 -7.90 4.35
CA TRP A 208 1.51 -7.28 4.63
C TRP A 208 1.51 -6.47 5.93
N VAL A 209 0.38 -5.84 6.28
CA VAL A 209 0.22 -5.16 7.58
C VAL A 209 0.40 -6.15 8.73
N GLY A 210 -0.21 -7.33 8.64
CA GLY A 210 -0.07 -8.38 9.65
C GLY A 210 1.32 -9.02 9.64
N TYR A 211 1.79 -9.47 8.48
CA TYR A 211 3.04 -10.21 8.33
C TYR A 211 4.25 -9.39 8.77
N ASN A 212 4.29 -8.09 8.46
CA ASN A 212 5.40 -7.21 8.85
C ASN A 212 5.46 -6.93 10.35
N ARG A 213 4.40 -7.20 11.11
CA ARG A 213 4.37 -7.05 12.58
C ARG A 213 4.88 -8.29 13.31
N LEU A 214 4.94 -9.43 12.63
CA LEU A 214 5.41 -10.68 13.21
C LEU A 214 6.92 -10.65 13.49
N SER A 215 7.34 -11.30 14.57
CA SER A 215 8.75 -11.62 14.81
C SER A 215 9.28 -12.62 13.77
N GLU A 216 10.61 -12.80 13.69
CA GLU A 216 11.18 -13.80 12.78
C GLU A 216 10.72 -15.23 13.14
N GLU A 217 10.60 -15.54 14.42
CA GLU A 217 10.08 -16.83 14.90
C GLU A 217 8.62 -17.03 14.49
N GLU A 218 7.79 -15.98 14.61
CA GLU A 218 6.39 -16.03 14.21
C GLU A 218 6.24 -16.16 12.68
N LYS A 219 7.09 -15.49 11.89
CA LYS A 219 7.14 -15.64 10.43
C LYS A 219 7.52 -17.06 10.01
N ALA A 220 8.53 -17.64 10.65
CA ALA A 220 8.93 -19.03 10.41
C ALA A 220 7.80 -20.01 10.77
N ALA A 221 7.17 -19.81 11.93
CA ALA A 221 6.04 -20.63 12.38
C ALA A 221 4.81 -20.51 11.46
N TRP A 222 4.54 -19.33 10.90
CA TRP A 222 3.48 -19.14 9.92
C TRP A 222 3.72 -19.97 8.65
N SER A 223 4.97 -20.08 8.20
CA SER A 223 5.34 -20.80 6.97
C SER A 223 5.37 -22.33 7.13
N GLU A 224 5.70 -22.82 8.33
CA GLU A 224 5.84 -24.24 8.66
C GLU A 224 4.54 -24.87 9.23
N LYS A 225 3.39 -24.19 9.08
CA LYS A 225 2.15 -24.60 9.72
C LYS A 225 1.53 -25.83 9.03
N GLU A 226 1.37 -26.89 9.82
CA GLU A 226 0.68 -28.13 9.44
C GLU A 226 -0.78 -28.16 9.96
N PRO A 227 -1.75 -28.77 9.23
CA PRO A 227 -1.62 -29.40 7.91
C PRO A 227 -1.70 -28.42 6.73
N PHE A 228 -2.04 -27.16 6.99
CA PHE A 228 -2.05 -26.08 6.00
C PHE A 228 -1.97 -24.71 6.69
N ASN A 229 -1.35 -23.78 5.99
CA ASN A 229 -1.37 -22.37 6.36
C ASN A 229 -2.81 -21.82 6.31
N THR A 230 -3.09 -20.79 7.10
CA THR A 230 -4.41 -20.13 7.14
C THR A 230 -4.19 -18.66 6.79
N TRP A 231 -5.02 -18.12 5.89
CA TRP A 231 -4.96 -16.71 5.54
C TRP A 231 -6.32 -16.17 5.09
N VAL A 232 -6.45 -14.86 5.24
CA VAL A 232 -7.56 -14.05 4.75
C VAL A 232 -7.50 -13.98 3.22
N GLY A 233 -8.67 -13.92 2.59
CA GLY A 233 -8.80 -13.74 1.15
C GLY A 233 -10.26 -13.61 0.75
N VAL A 234 -10.52 -13.57 -0.55
CA VAL A 234 -11.90 -13.55 -1.06
C VAL A 234 -12.61 -14.88 -0.79
N GLU A 235 -13.94 -14.83 -0.64
CA GLU A 235 -14.75 -16.01 -0.42
C GLU A 235 -14.72 -16.97 -1.64
N THR A 236 -14.64 -18.28 -1.38
CA THR A 236 -14.74 -19.30 -2.41
C THR A 236 -16.22 -19.61 -2.69
N SER A 237 -16.90 -18.75 -3.44
CA SER A 237 -18.34 -18.86 -3.70
C SER A 237 -18.74 -18.53 -5.15
N ALA A 238 -19.92 -19.01 -5.57
CA ALA A 238 -20.55 -18.66 -6.84
C ALA A 238 -20.94 -17.18 -6.88
N SER A 239 -21.18 -16.58 -5.71
CA SER A 239 -21.44 -15.14 -5.55
C SER A 239 -20.20 -14.33 -5.93
N MET A 240 -19.03 -14.70 -5.41
CA MET A 240 -17.75 -14.08 -5.75
C MET A 240 -17.34 -14.34 -7.19
N ALA A 241 -17.48 -15.59 -7.67
CA ALA A 241 -17.19 -15.93 -9.05
C ALA A 241 -18.05 -15.10 -10.03
N ARG A 242 -19.35 -14.95 -9.73
CA ARG A 242 -20.26 -14.10 -10.49
C ARG A 242 -19.85 -12.64 -10.45
N PHE A 243 -19.54 -12.10 -9.28
CA PHE A 243 -19.10 -10.72 -9.11
C PHE A 243 -17.90 -10.40 -10.00
N ILE A 244 -16.89 -11.27 -10.02
CA ILE A 244 -15.70 -11.13 -10.86
C ILE A 244 -16.04 -11.26 -12.35
N TRP A 245 -16.77 -12.32 -12.73
CA TRP A 245 -17.03 -12.65 -14.13
C TRP A 245 -17.95 -11.62 -14.80
N ASP A 246 -19.11 -11.35 -14.18
CA ASP A 246 -20.12 -10.41 -14.69
C ASP A 246 -19.65 -8.96 -14.58
N GLY A 247 -18.78 -8.64 -13.62
CA GLY A 247 -18.07 -7.36 -13.53
C GLY A 247 -17.13 -7.09 -14.72
N GLY A 248 -16.84 -8.10 -15.54
CA GLY A 248 -16.00 -7.95 -16.72
C GLY A 248 -14.52 -7.79 -16.39
N VAL A 249 -14.08 -8.31 -15.23
CA VAL A 249 -12.68 -8.27 -14.79
C VAL A 249 -11.81 -9.15 -15.71
N SER A 250 -10.61 -8.64 -16.02
CA SER A 250 -9.61 -9.26 -16.90
C SER A 250 -8.54 -10.05 -16.15
N ALA A 251 -8.21 -9.63 -14.93
CA ALA A 251 -7.30 -10.31 -14.02
C ALA A 251 -7.61 -9.85 -12.59
N CYS A 252 -7.33 -10.71 -11.61
CA CYS A 252 -7.49 -10.40 -10.20
C CYS A 252 -6.13 -10.49 -9.51
N ALA A 253 -5.84 -9.58 -8.59
CA ALA A 253 -4.61 -9.58 -7.82
C ALA A 253 -4.84 -9.07 -6.41
N GLY A 254 -3.98 -9.41 -5.47
CA GLY A 254 -4.07 -8.89 -4.11
C GLY A 254 -2.79 -9.06 -3.33
N ASP A 255 -2.82 -8.62 -2.08
CA ASP A 255 -1.77 -8.86 -1.10
C ASP A 255 -1.89 -10.23 -0.41
N ALA A 256 -3.05 -10.89 -0.54
CA ALA A 256 -3.28 -12.21 0.04
C ALA A 256 -2.32 -13.27 -0.54
N PRO A 257 -1.83 -14.22 0.28
CA PRO A 257 -0.94 -15.31 -0.18
C PRO A 257 -1.54 -16.30 -1.17
N GLY A 258 -2.86 -16.29 -1.31
CA GLY A 258 -3.59 -17.28 -2.10
C GLY A 258 -4.79 -16.70 -2.85
N TRP A 259 -4.91 -15.37 -2.97
CA TRP A 259 -6.11 -14.65 -3.46
C TRP A 259 -7.43 -14.97 -2.70
N GLU A 260 -7.96 -16.19 -2.84
CA GLU A 260 -9.02 -16.75 -2.01
C GLU A 260 -8.51 -17.15 -0.62
N ARG A 261 -9.41 -17.10 0.36
CA ARG A 261 -9.08 -17.47 1.75
C ARG A 261 -8.73 -18.95 1.86
N ILE A 262 -7.90 -19.32 2.84
CA ILE A 262 -7.63 -20.74 3.18
C ILE A 262 -8.02 -21.03 4.64
N PRO A 263 -8.58 -22.22 4.97
CA PRO A 263 -9.13 -23.25 4.05
C PRO A 263 -10.25 -22.75 3.13
N ASN A 264 -10.13 -23.07 1.84
CA ASN A 264 -11.13 -22.75 0.81
C ASN A 264 -12.27 -23.78 0.75
N THR A 265 -12.12 -24.92 1.44
CA THR A 265 -13.09 -26.03 1.47
C THR A 265 -14.16 -25.93 2.56
N ASP A 266 -14.05 -24.96 3.47
CA ASP A 266 -15.05 -24.71 4.52
C ASP A 266 -16.22 -23.86 4.02
N SER A 267 -16.22 -23.52 2.72
CA SER A 267 -17.33 -22.85 2.07
C SER A 267 -18.56 -23.78 2.12
N PRO A 268 -19.73 -23.29 2.60
CA PRO A 268 -20.93 -24.12 2.70
C PRO A 268 -21.25 -24.81 1.37
N SER A 269 -21.90 -25.97 1.38
CA SER A 269 -22.38 -26.61 0.13
C SER A 269 -23.28 -25.67 -0.69
N GLU A 270 -23.94 -24.72 -0.02
CA GLU A 270 -24.73 -23.62 -0.58
C GLU A 270 -23.91 -22.55 -1.30
N ALA A 271 -22.58 -22.51 -1.13
CA ALA A 271 -21.67 -21.60 -1.83
C ALA A 271 -21.67 -21.81 -3.35
N GLY A 272 -22.25 -22.90 -3.84
CA GLY A 272 -22.67 -23.03 -5.25
C GLY A 272 -21.55 -23.37 -6.24
N LEU A 273 -20.30 -23.54 -5.82
CA LEU A 273 -19.18 -23.90 -6.70
C LEU A 273 -18.96 -25.41 -6.89
N LYS A 274 -19.85 -26.26 -6.37
CA LYS A 274 -19.77 -27.72 -6.51
C LYS A 274 -18.45 -28.32 -5.97
N GLY A 275 -17.86 -27.70 -4.95
CA GLY A 275 -16.60 -28.13 -4.35
C GLY A 275 -15.34 -27.69 -5.10
N LEU A 276 -15.47 -26.87 -6.14
CA LEU A 276 -14.35 -26.27 -6.86
C LEU A 276 -13.83 -25.02 -6.14
N SER A 277 -12.53 -24.78 -6.23
CA SER A 277 -11.92 -23.52 -5.75
C SER A 277 -12.03 -22.40 -6.78
N LEU A 278 -11.75 -21.15 -6.36
CA LEU A 278 -11.63 -20.04 -7.31
C LEU A 278 -10.41 -20.23 -8.22
N HIS A 279 -9.30 -20.79 -7.73
CA HIS A 279 -8.14 -21.10 -8.58
C HIS A 279 -8.50 -22.01 -9.77
N GLU A 280 -9.26 -23.09 -9.53
CA GLU A 280 -9.66 -24.02 -10.60
C GLU A 280 -10.50 -23.30 -11.67
N ILE A 281 -11.46 -22.49 -11.24
CA ILE A 281 -12.41 -21.81 -12.13
C ILE A 281 -11.74 -20.64 -12.85
N MET A 282 -10.95 -19.82 -12.15
CA MET A 282 -10.29 -18.65 -12.73
C MET A 282 -9.18 -19.09 -13.69
N LEU A 283 -8.22 -19.90 -13.26
CA LEU A 283 -7.10 -20.31 -14.10
C LEU A 283 -7.53 -21.34 -15.15
N GLY A 284 -8.12 -22.45 -14.70
CA GLY A 284 -8.53 -23.57 -15.56
C GLY A 284 -9.79 -23.29 -16.37
N GLY A 285 -10.79 -22.61 -15.79
CA GLY A 285 -12.08 -22.35 -16.44
C GLY A 285 -12.10 -21.13 -17.35
N TRP A 286 -11.60 -19.99 -16.87
CA TRP A 286 -11.71 -18.71 -17.55
C TRP A 286 -10.45 -18.26 -18.27
N GLY A 287 -9.31 -18.90 -17.96
CA GLY A 287 -8.01 -18.41 -18.38
C GLY A 287 -7.69 -17.04 -17.76
N MET A 288 -8.06 -16.85 -16.49
CA MET A 288 -7.91 -15.60 -15.76
C MET A 288 -6.69 -15.63 -14.85
N PRO A 289 -5.72 -14.71 -15.03
CA PRO A 289 -4.57 -14.59 -14.13
C PRO A 289 -5.01 -14.28 -12.70
N ILE A 290 -4.32 -14.91 -11.74
CA ILE A 290 -4.40 -14.60 -10.32
C ILE A 290 -3.07 -13.98 -9.90
N GLY A 291 -3.13 -12.84 -9.22
CA GLY A 291 -1.98 -12.15 -8.67
C GLY A 291 -1.96 -12.26 -7.15
N GLU A 292 -0.82 -12.62 -6.59
CA GLU A 292 -0.69 -12.87 -5.16
C GLU A 292 0.44 -12.05 -4.57
N MET A 293 0.32 -11.70 -3.28
CA MET A 293 1.40 -11.07 -2.49
C MET A 293 1.95 -9.76 -3.07
N PHE A 294 1.14 -9.01 -3.83
CA PHE A 294 1.48 -7.66 -4.23
C PHE A 294 1.56 -6.74 -3.00
N ASP A 295 2.53 -5.83 -2.95
CA ASP A 295 2.59 -4.77 -1.96
C ASP A 295 1.65 -3.63 -2.37
N LEU A 296 0.51 -3.55 -1.67
CA LEU A 296 -0.54 -2.55 -1.93
C LEU A 296 -0.52 -1.41 -0.90
N GLU A 297 0.39 -1.42 0.08
CA GLU A 297 0.43 -0.42 1.16
C GLU A 297 0.73 0.97 0.61
N SER A 298 1.60 1.05 -0.40
CA SER A 298 1.92 2.31 -1.07
C SER A 298 0.80 2.82 -1.99
N LEU A 299 -0.22 2.01 -2.29
CA LEU A 299 -1.41 2.45 -3.04
C LEU A 299 -2.49 3.03 -2.10
N ASP A 300 -2.57 2.57 -0.87
CA ASP A 300 -3.47 3.11 0.18
C ASP A 300 -3.06 4.55 0.57
N CYS A 301 -1.74 4.79 0.69
CA CYS A 301 -1.20 6.12 1.00
C CYS A 301 -1.44 7.18 -0.11
N LEU A 302 -2.01 6.77 -1.26
CA LEU A 302 -2.42 7.66 -2.35
C LEU A 302 -3.83 8.24 -2.19
N SER A 303 -4.55 7.93 -1.10
CA SER A 303 -5.54 8.87 -0.60
C SER A 303 -4.76 10.14 -0.22
N GLN A 304 -4.60 11.05 -1.19
CA GLN A 304 -3.62 12.14 -1.12
C GLN A 304 -3.76 12.88 0.22
N LEU A 305 -2.77 12.70 1.09
CA LEU A 305 -2.63 13.56 2.26
C LEU A 305 -2.59 15.01 1.74
N PRO A 306 -3.32 15.94 2.38
CA PRO A 306 -3.38 17.32 1.94
C PRO A 306 -1.96 17.87 1.77
N GLN A 307 -1.66 18.33 0.56
CA GLN A 307 -0.37 18.93 0.21
C GLN A 307 -0.43 20.45 0.30
N SER A 308 -1.63 21.02 0.40
CA SER A 308 -1.88 22.44 0.61
C SER A 308 -2.88 22.68 1.72
N ILE A 309 -2.87 23.90 2.28
CA ILE A 309 -3.81 24.31 3.34
C ILE A 309 -5.27 24.15 2.89
N ASN A 310 -5.56 24.38 1.60
CA ASN A 310 -6.91 24.33 1.05
C ASN A 310 -7.46 22.89 0.93
N GLU A 311 -6.59 21.89 0.91
CA GLU A 311 -6.98 20.48 0.86
C GLU A 311 -7.36 19.93 2.25
N VAL A 312 -6.99 20.63 3.32
CA VAL A 312 -7.41 20.32 4.70
C VAL A 312 -8.86 20.78 4.89
N SER A 313 -9.79 19.98 4.36
CA SER A 313 -11.22 20.24 4.39
C SER A 313 -11.92 19.58 5.58
N THR A 314 -13.15 20.02 5.89
CA THR A 314 -14.01 19.37 6.89
C THR A 314 -14.22 17.88 6.59
N ALA A 315 -14.44 17.53 5.32
CA ALA A 315 -14.60 16.14 4.91
C ALA A 315 -13.33 15.31 5.16
N TRP A 316 -12.15 15.90 4.90
CA TRP A 316 -10.88 15.25 5.19
C TRP A 316 -10.68 15.05 6.70
N ILE A 317 -10.92 16.07 7.53
CA ILE A 317 -10.82 15.96 9.00
C ILE A 317 -11.78 14.89 9.54
N GLN A 318 -13.03 14.86 9.06
CA GLN A 318 -14.00 13.82 9.41
C GLN A 318 -13.47 12.42 9.08
N SER A 319 -12.85 12.24 7.90
CA SER A 319 -12.27 10.95 7.51
C SER A 319 -11.13 10.53 8.43
N VAL A 320 -10.25 11.46 8.83
CA VAL A 320 -9.09 11.17 9.68
C VAL A 320 -9.51 10.88 11.12
N LEU A 321 -10.45 11.65 11.67
CA LEU A 321 -10.92 11.47 13.04
C LEU A 321 -11.96 10.37 13.19
N SER A 322 -12.53 9.86 12.09
CA SER A 322 -13.64 8.90 12.10
C SER A 322 -14.79 9.33 13.04
N SER A 323 -15.13 10.62 13.01
CA SER A 323 -16.09 11.26 13.91
C SER A 323 -17.03 12.17 13.13
N ASP A 324 -18.26 12.36 13.59
CA ASP A 324 -19.24 13.28 12.98
C ASP A 324 -18.77 14.74 13.18
N ILE A 325 -18.24 15.36 12.13
CA ILE A 325 -17.73 16.74 12.13
C ILE A 325 -18.62 17.59 11.22
N GLN A 326 -19.34 18.56 11.80
CA GLN A 326 -20.15 19.52 11.05
C GLN A 326 -19.30 20.58 10.37
N GLU A 327 -18.26 21.07 11.06
CA GLU A 327 -17.37 22.10 10.53
C GLU A 327 -15.95 21.90 11.10
N ALA A 328 -14.94 22.07 10.23
CA ALA A 328 -13.55 22.20 10.63
C ALA A 328 -12.98 23.44 9.93
N LYS A 329 -12.64 24.47 10.70
CA LYS A 329 -12.22 25.77 10.17
C LYS A 329 -10.80 26.09 10.57
N VAL A 330 -9.92 26.37 9.61
CA VAL A 330 -8.57 26.86 9.90
C VAL A 330 -8.63 28.26 10.49
N CYS A 331 -8.16 28.42 11.72
CA CYS A 331 -8.19 29.68 12.48
C CYS A 331 -6.82 30.32 12.61
N LYS A 332 -5.75 29.53 12.61
CA LYS A 332 -4.36 30.03 12.64
C LYS A 332 -3.45 29.15 11.81
N VAL A 333 -2.58 29.79 11.04
CA VAL A 333 -1.49 29.12 10.31
C VAL A 333 -0.18 29.53 10.96
N ILE A 334 0.62 28.55 11.37
CA ILE A 334 1.98 28.76 11.87
C ILE A 334 2.93 28.15 10.85
N GLU A 335 3.57 29.02 10.07
CA GLU A 335 4.54 28.62 9.06
C GLU A 335 5.81 28.05 9.70
N GLY A 336 6.40 27.08 9.03
CA GLY A 336 7.59 26.38 9.50
C GLY A 336 8.03 25.32 8.51
N THR A 337 9.08 24.57 8.87
CA THR A 337 9.53 23.40 8.09
C THR A 337 8.42 22.36 7.94
N ALA A 338 7.55 22.24 8.93
CA ALA A 338 6.21 21.69 8.82
C ALA A 338 5.22 22.78 9.26
N THR A 339 4.23 23.09 8.43
CA THR A 339 3.18 24.06 8.72
C THR A 339 2.25 23.46 9.78
N LYS A 340 1.86 24.26 10.78
CA LYS A 340 0.82 23.89 11.76
C LYS A 340 -0.43 24.69 11.48
N LEU A 341 -1.54 23.98 11.31
CA LEU A 341 -2.87 24.56 11.16
C LEU A 341 -3.60 24.33 12.47
N LEU A 342 -4.03 25.40 13.13
CA LEU A 342 -5.01 25.30 14.22
C LEU A 342 -6.39 25.38 13.61
N LEU A 343 -7.22 24.37 13.88
CA LEU A 343 -8.59 24.29 13.41
C LEU A 343 -9.56 24.32 14.57
N ASP A 344 -10.60 25.15 14.48
CA ASP A 344 -11.77 25.03 15.34
C ASP A 344 -12.69 23.96 14.77
N ILE A 345 -13.17 23.06 15.62
CA ILE A 345 -13.98 21.89 15.25
C ILE A 345 -15.36 22.00 15.89
N VAL A 346 -16.39 21.87 15.05
CA VAL A 346 -17.78 21.74 15.47
C VAL A 346 -18.22 20.30 15.23
N TYR A 347 -18.48 19.59 16.32
CA TYR A 347 -18.90 18.19 16.29
C TYR A 347 -20.42 18.08 16.09
N GLY A 348 -20.84 17.05 15.37
CA GLY A 348 -22.24 16.73 15.19
C GLY A 348 -22.81 15.85 16.30
N PRO A 349 -24.13 15.60 16.26
CA PRO A 349 -24.84 14.85 17.31
C PRO A 349 -24.40 13.39 17.43
N GLU A 350 -23.80 12.80 16.39
CA GLU A 350 -23.30 11.43 16.39
C GLU A 350 -21.77 11.35 16.58
N ALA A 351 -21.17 12.43 17.08
CA ALA A 351 -19.72 12.50 17.25
C ALA A 351 -19.21 11.43 18.22
N SER A 352 -18.20 10.70 17.76
CA SER A 352 -17.41 9.75 18.55
C SER A 352 -16.01 10.33 18.68
N PRO A 353 -15.74 11.16 19.69
CA PRO A 353 -14.45 11.83 19.83
C PRO A 353 -13.34 10.78 20.10
N PRO A 354 -12.12 10.99 19.60
CA PRO A 354 -11.00 10.06 19.80
C PRO A 354 -10.51 9.99 21.26
N THR A 355 -10.99 10.87 22.15
CA THR A 355 -10.64 10.93 23.57
C THR A 355 -11.85 11.16 24.45
N GLU A 356 -11.71 10.90 25.76
CA GLU A 356 -12.76 11.19 26.78
C GLU A 356 -13.20 12.66 26.78
N VAL A 357 -12.31 13.57 26.36
CA VAL A 357 -12.60 14.99 26.14
C VAL A 357 -12.69 15.25 24.65
N THR A 358 -13.73 15.96 24.21
CA THR A 358 -13.91 16.36 22.81
C THR A 358 -13.17 17.68 22.57
N PRO A 359 -12.05 17.71 21.80
CA PRO A 359 -11.29 18.94 21.62
C PRO A 359 -11.99 19.86 20.62
N GLU A 360 -12.40 21.05 21.07
CA GLU A 360 -12.99 22.11 20.23
C GLU A 360 -11.96 22.75 19.28
N ARG A 361 -10.67 22.53 19.54
CA ARG A 361 -9.57 22.99 18.70
C ARG A 361 -8.51 21.90 18.54
N ILE A 362 -8.07 21.68 17.30
CA ILE A 362 -7.02 20.71 16.97
C ILE A 362 -5.87 21.37 16.21
N CYS A 363 -4.70 20.76 16.26
CA CYS A 363 -3.52 21.18 15.50
C CYS A 363 -3.18 20.10 14.46
N VAL A 364 -3.28 20.44 13.19
CA VAL A 364 -2.83 19.58 12.09
C VAL A 364 -1.46 20.07 11.62
N LYS A 365 -0.45 19.22 11.75
CA LYS A 365 0.93 19.53 11.36
C LYS A 365 1.31 18.71 10.13
N GLY A 366 1.80 19.37 9.08
CA GLY A 366 2.15 18.70 7.83
C GLY A 366 2.89 19.57 6.83
N GLY A 367 3.20 18.99 5.67
CA GLY A 367 3.89 19.63 4.56
C GLY A 367 2.96 20.44 3.65
N PHE A 368 2.26 21.44 4.19
CA PHE A 368 1.23 22.19 3.43
C PHE A 368 1.80 23.34 2.58
N ASN A 369 3.12 23.54 2.58
CA ASN A 369 3.78 24.59 1.82
C ASN A 369 4.33 24.02 0.49
N PRO A 370 3.73 24.38 -0.66
CA PRO A 370 4.16 23.84 -1.96
C PRO A 370 5.60 24.15 -2.32
N SER A 371 6.17 25.23 -1.75
CA SER A 371 7.57 25.61 -2.00
C SER A 371 8.56 24.62 -1.38
N LEU A 372 8.12 23.80 -0.40
CA LEU A 372 8.97 22.83 0.28
C LEU A 372 8.87 21.42 -0.32
N HIS A 373 7.87 21.13 -1.16
CA HIS A 373 7.67 19.80 -1.75
C HIS A 373 8.84 19.34 -2.63
N ALA A 374 9.55 20.28 -3.25
CA ALA A 374 10.73 19.99 -4.07
C ALA A 374 11.95 19.49 -3.28
N TYR A 375 11.90 19.49 -1.93
CA TYR A 375 13.07 19.28 -1.07
C TYR A 375 12.98 18.03 -0.18
N ASP A 376 12.16 17.04 -0.56
CA ASP A 376 12.04 15.73 0.12
C ASP A 376 11.79 15.84 1.65
N THR A 377 11.13 16.93 2.07
CA THR A 377 10.84 17.19 3.49
C THR A 377 9.82 16.21 4.06
N GLN A 378 9.10 15.49 3.19
CA GLN A 378 8.12 14.47 3.55
C GLN A 378 8.73 13.38 4.45
N LYS A 379 9.98 12.98 4.21
CA LYS A 379 10.70 12.03 5.06
C LYS A 379 10.79 12.50 6.52
N ALA A 380 10.95 13.79 6.75
CA ALA A 380 10.99 14.37 8.10
C ALA A 380 9.64 14.22 8.79
N TYR A 381 8.55 14.49 8.07
CA TYR A 381 7.19 14.39 8.60
C TYR A 381 6.82 12.93 8.91
N CYS A 382 7.14 12.00 8.00
CA CYS A 382 6.91 10.57 8.22
C CYS A 382 7.69 10.04 9.42
N ARG A 383 8.93 10.49 9.65
CA ARG A 383 9.70 10.12 10.84
C ARG A 383 9.03 10.56 12.12
N GLU A 384 8.55 11.79 12.16
CA GLU A 384 7.86 12.31 13.34
C GLU A 384 6.56 11.53 13.59
N ALA A 385 5.76 11.28 12.56
CA ALA A 385 4.57 10.44 12.66
C ALA A 385 4.89 9.02 13.15
N ASN A 386 5.94 8.38 12.59
CA ASN A 386 6.38 7.05 12.99
C ASN A 386 6.87 6.99 14.43
N PHE A 387 7.61 8.00 14.88
CA PHE A 387 8.06 8.11 16.27
C PHE A 387 6.88 8.08 17.24
N PHE A 388 5.85 8.87 16.98
CA PHE A 388 4.67 8.91 17.83
C PHE A 388 3.79 7.66 17.69
N ALA A 389 3.67 7.09 16.49
CA ALA A 389 3.00 5.80 16.29
C ALA A 389 3.66 4.67 17.11
N GLN A 390 5.00 4.64 17.20
CA GLN A 390 5.72 3.67 18.03
C GLN A 390 5.50 3.85 19.53
N LEU A 391 5.19 5.08 19.98
CA LEU A 391 4.77 5.35 21.36
C LEU A 391 3.30 4.98 21.63
N GLY A 392 2.59 4.40 20.64
CA GLY A 392 1.16 4.13 20.73
C GLY A 392 0.29 5.38 20.61
N GLN A 393 0.85 6.50 20.13
CA GLN A 393 0.17 7.79 20.01
C GLN A 393 0.13 8.21 18.53
N GLY A 394 -0.83 7.70 17.76
CA GLY A 394 -1.03 8.12 16.36
C GLY A 394 -1.65 9.52 16.21
N ILE A 395 -2.24 10.05 17.28
CA ILE A 395 -2.85 11.38 17.34
C ILE A 395 -2.35 12.05 18.63
N ILE A 396 -1.63 13.16 18.50
CA ILE A 396 -1.30 14.02 19.64
C ILE A 396 -2.41 15.04 19.78
N ILE A 397 -3.28 14.82 20.76
CA ILE A 397 -4.22 15.86 21.20
C ILE A 397 -3.45 16.71 22.22
N PHE A 398 -2.96 17.85 21.76
CA PHE A 398 -2.44 18.86 22.68
C PHE A 398 -3.62 19.39 23.49
N GLU A 399 -3.59 19.15 24.80
CA GLU A 399 -4.40 19.92 25.72
C GLU A 399 -4.09 21.41 25.51
N ASP A 400 -5.09 22.29 25.62
CA ASP A 400 -4.87 23.72 25.56
C ASP A 400 -4.08 24.16 26.80
N LEU A 401 -2.75 24.12 26.66
CA LEU A 401 -1.81 24.46 27.71
C LEU A 401 -1.94 25.95 28.10
N GLU A 402 -2.40 26.82 27.18
CA GLU A 402 -2.70 28.22 27.50
C GLU A 402 -3.90 28.33 28.44
N ALA A 403 -4.94 27.50 28.25
CA ALA A 403 -6.06 27.42 29.19
C ALA A 403 -5.62 26.96 30.60
N LYS A 404 -4.50 26.22 30.69
CA LYS A 404 -3.83 25.85 31.94
C LYS A 404 -2.76 26.85 32.40
N SER A 405 -2.69 28.03 31.79
CA SER A 405 -1.72 29.09 32.11
C SER A 405 -0.25 28.72 31.86
N TYR A 406 0.00 27.68 31.06
CA TYR A 406 1.34 27.44 30.52
C TYR A 406 1.55 28.35 29.30
N THR A 407 2.79 28.77 29.11
CA THR A 407 3.20 29.57 27.95
C THR A 407 4.15 28.77 27.10
N PHE A 408 3.89 28.70 25.79
CA PHE A 408 4.91 28.22 24.86
C PHE A 408 6.06 29.23 24.79
N GLY A 409 7.28 28.73 24.69
CA GLY A 409 8.45 29.58 24.54
C GLY A 409 8.34 30.41 23.26
N ASP A 410 8.47 31.73 23.39
CA ASP A 410 8.62 32.64 22.26
C ASP A 410 10.11 32.69 21.91
N CYS A 411 10.48 32.33 20.68
CA CYS A 411 11.87 32.36 20.22
C CYS A 411 12.49 33.76 20.23
N THR A 412 11.69 34.80 20.43
CA THR A 412 12.13 36.19 20.55
C THR A 412 12.33 36.64 22.00
N GLN A 413 11.90 35.84 22.98
CA GLN A 413 12.11 36.10 24.39
C GLN A 413 13.33 35.31 24.88
N PRO A 414 14.32 35.98 25.51
CA PRO A 414 15.46 35.27 26.06
C PRO A 414 15.01 34.32 27.17
N LEU A 415 15.42 33.06 27.06
CA LEU A 415 15.24 32.08 28.12
C LEU A 415 16.10 32.46 29.33
N SER A 416 15.55 32.29 30.53
CA SER A 416 16.34 32.44 31.76
C SER A 416 17.43 31.38 31.82
N LEU A 417 18.53 31.69 32.53
CA LEU A 417 19.61 30.74 32.78
C LEU A 417 19.08 29.39 33.34
N SER A 418 18.09 29.46 34.24
CA SER A 418 17.46 28.27 34.84
C SER A 418 16.73 27.41 33.80
N HIS A 419 16.00 28.02 32.86
CA HIS A 419 15.33 27.28 31.79
C HIS A 419 16.33 26.65 30.83
N VAL A 420 17.41 27.36 30.50
CA VAL A 420 18.47 26.80 29.66
C VAL A 420 19.13 25.60 30.35
N PHE A 421 19.44 25.69 31.65
CA PHE A 421 19.98 24.57 32.42
C PHE A 421 19.06 23.35 32.42
N ALA A 422 17.77 23.55 32.68
CA ALA A 422 16.80 22.47 32.68
C ALA A 422 16.70 21.79 31.30
N GLY A 423 16.69 22.57 30.22
CA GLY A 423 16.68 22.03 28.85
C GLY A 423 17.95 21.23 28.52
N VAL A 424 19.12 21.73 28.92
CA VAL A 424 20.40 21.01 28.74
C VAL A 424 20.42 19.71 29.54
N GLU A 425 19.91 19.70 30.76
CA GLU A 425 19.81 18.48 31.57
C GLU A 425 18.92 17.42 30.91
N GLN A 426 17.75 17.81 30.38
CA GLN A 426 16.88 16.89 29.64
C GLN A 426 17.56 16.32 28.39
N LEU A 427 18.23 17.17 27.60
CA LEU A 427 18.98 16.73 26.43
C LEU A 427 20.12 15.78 26.80
N ALA A 428 20.83 16.04 27.90
CA ALA A 428 21.90 15.18 28.39
C ALA A 428 21.37 13.82 28.86
N LEU A 429 20.22 13.78 29.54
CA LEU A 429 19.56 12.53 29.95
C LEU A 429 19.15 11.70 28.72
N LEU A 430 18.51 12.33 27.74
CA LEU A 430 18.11 11.66 26.49
C LEU A 430 19.33 11.14 25.73
N HIS A 431 20.38 11.96 25.61
CA HIS A 431 21.60 11.58 24.92
C HIS A 431 22.34 10.46 25.64
N GLY A 432 22.40 10.51 26.97
CA GLY A 432 23.00 9.45 27.79
C GLY A 432 22.23 8.13 27.67
N ALA A 433 20.90 8.17 27.66
CA ALA A 433 20.05 6.99 27.49
C ALA A 433 20.17 6.36 26.10
N THR A 434 20.53 7.15 25.09
CA THR A 434 20.67 6.70 23.70
C THR A 434 22.12 6.53 23.27
N TRP A 435 23.07 6.71 24.18
CA TRP A 435 24.50 6.65 23.88
C TRP A 435 24.90 5.24 23.45
N ASN A 436 25.54 5.10 22.29
CA ASN A 436 25.92 3.83 21.62
C ASN A 436 24.77 2.95 21.09
N MET A 437 23.53 3.44 21.03
CA MET A 437 22.46 2.70 20.33
C MET A 437 22.74 2.62 18.83
N SER A 438 22.36 1.51 18.19
CA SER A 438 22.60 1.26 16.77
C SER A 438 21.41 1.69 15.91
N ALA A 439 21.67 2.14 14.68
CA ALA A 439 20.63 2.37 13.68
C ALA A 439 19.81 1.11 13.37
N ASN A 440 20.33 -0.09 13.65
CA ASN A 440 19.59 -1.34 13.53
C ASN A 440 18.47 -1.48 14.57
N GLU A 441 18.60 -0.83 15.74
CA GLU A 441 17.57 -0.83 16.78
C GLU A 441 16.42 0.15 16.44
N PHE A 442 16.68 1.12 15.54
CA PHE A 442 15.69 2.06 15.04
C PHE A 442 15.86 2.27 13.52
N PRO A 443 15.45 1.31 12.68
CA PRO A 443 15.68 1.35 11.23
C PRO A 443 15.14 2.61 10.53
N TRP A 444 14.11 3.24 11.12
CA TRP A 444 13.49 4.48 10.65
C TRP A 444 14.36 5.74 10.83
N LEU A 445 15.42 5.70 11.65
CA LEU A 445 16.38 6.79 11.87
C LEU A 445 17.54 6.83 10.85
N SER A 446 17.65 5.83 9.97
CA SER A 446 18.87 5.50 9.21
C SER A 446 19.39 6.54 8.19
N ASP A 447 18.68 7.63 7.92
CA ASP A 447 19.09 8.64 6.93
C ASP A 447 19.47 9.97 7.60
N ALA A 448 20.76 10.22 7.80
CA ALA A 448 21.29 11.41 8.47
C ALA A 448 21.17 12.72 7.64
N SER A 449 20.55 12.69 6.46
CA SER A 449 20.55 13.81 5.49
C SER A 449 19.38 14.78 5.59
N VAL A 450 18.27 14.41 6.24
CA VAL A 450 17.01 15.20 6.20
C VAL A 450 17.19 16.64 6.70
N LEU A 451 17.97 16.84 7.78
CA LEU A 451 18.19 18.18 8.34
C LEU A 451 18.96 19.09 7.38
N ARG A 452 19.88 18.52 6.59
CA ARG A 452 20.68 19.27 5.60
C ARG A 452 19.79 19.80 4.49
N ASP A 453 18.85 18.99 4.00
CA ASP A 453 17.97 19.39 2.91
C ASP A 453 16.89 20.35 3.38
N VAL A 454 16.36 20.18 4.60
CA VAL A 454 15.50 21.16 5.27
C VAL A 454 16.20 22.51 5.40
N MET A 455 17.45 22.54 5.86
CA MET A 455 18.21 23.79 6.00
C MET A 455 18.46 24.48 4.67
N LYS A 456 18.77 23.73 3.60
CA LYS A 456 18.87 24.31 2.24
C LYS A 456 17.55 24.93 1.77
N ALA A 457 16.41 24.33 2.13
CA ALA A 457 15.10 24.87 1.79
C ALA A 457 14.80 26.16 2.57
N LEU A 458 15.13 26.22 3.87
CA LEU A 458 14.98 27.41 4.71
C LEU A 458 15.86 28.58 4.26
N LEU A 459 16.99 28.30 3.61
CA LEU A 459 17.87 29.30 3.03
C LEU A 459 17.45 29.73 1.63
N GLN A 460 16.32 29.29 1.05
CA GLN A 460 15.83 29.82 -0.23
C GLN A 460 15.40 31.29 -0.12
N PRO A 461 15.50 32.11 -1.19
CA PRO A 461 15.20 33.54 -1.11
C PRO A 461 13.79 33.82 -0.59
N THR A 462 12.78 33.08 -1.07
CA THR A 462 11.38 33.22 -0.64
C THR A 462 11.18 33.04 0.86
N TYR A 463 11.90 32.08 1.45
CA TYR A 463 11.82 31.79 2.88
C TYR A 463 12.68 32.79 3.65
N TRP A 464 13.95 32.94 3.25
CA TRP A 464 14.90 33.87 3.85
C TRP A 464 14.32 35.29 3.92
N ASP A 465 13.76 35.82 2.84
CA ASP A 465 13.24 37.19 2.77
C ASP A 465 11.97 37.38 3.60
N ASN A 466 11.12 36.36 3.74
CA ASN A 466 9.95 36.43 4.62
C ASN A 466 10.33 36.58 6.09
N TYR A 467 11.46 36.00 6.51
CA TYR A 467 12.02 36.30 7.82
C TYR A 467 12.79 37.62 7.71
N PHE A 468 13.94 37.65 7.01
CA PHE A 468 14.92 38.74 6.99
C PHE A 468 14.45 40.13 6.51
N GLN A 469 13.40 40.24 5.69
CA GLN A 469 12.94 41.52 5.15
C GLN A 469 11.60 42.01 5.72
N LYS A 470 10.74 41.11 6.22
CA LYS A 470 9.38 41.45 6.67
C LYS A 470 9.22 41.48 8.18
N ASP A 471 10.21 41.00 8.92
CA ASP A 471 10.12 40.84 10.36
C ASP A 471 10.96 41.90 11.10
N ASP A 472 10.31 42.82 11.79
CA ASP A 472 10.99 43.86 12.57
C ASP A 472 11.79 43.27 13.76
N ARG A 473 11.61 41.98 14.08
CA ARG A 473 12.30 41.28 15.19
C ARG A 473 13.77 40.98 14.92
N ILE A 474 14.26 41.26 13.71
CA ILE A 474 15.61 40.91 13.25
C ILE A 474 16.60 42.08 13.36
N HIS A 475 16.13 43.22 13.89
CA HIS A 475 16.98 44.34 14.21
C HIS A 475 18.09 43.90 15.18
N GLY A 476 19.35 43.99 14.74
CA GLY A 476 20.53 43.70 15.56
C GLY A 476 21.30 42.42 15.19
N ILE A 477 20.88 41.67 14.17
CA ILE A 477 21.73 40.58 13.63
C ILE A 477 22.99 41.19 12.98
N PRO A 478 24.21 40.79 13.38
CA PRO A 478 25.43 41.31 12.78
C PRO A 478 25.48 41.03 11.27
N GLU A 479 25.99 41.98 10.49
CA GLU A 479 26.03 41.95 9.02
C GLU A 479 26.50 40.60 8.43
N PRO A 480 27.53 39.91 8.96
CA PRO A 480 27.92 38.57 8.51
C PRO A 480 26.83 37.50 8.53
N PHE A 481 25.90 37.59 9.49
CA PHE A 481 24.81 36.63 9.68
C PHE A 481 23.52 37.04 8.97
N SER A 482 23.44 38.28 8.49
CA SER A 482 22.35 38.77 7.62
C SER A 482 22.60 38.51 6.13
N ASN A 483 23.80 38.06 5.76
CA ASN A 483 24.15 37.74 4.37
C ASN A 483 23.79 36.29 4.04
N ARG A 484 22.67 36.11 3.33
CA ARG A 484 22.15 34.80 2.90
C ARG A 484 23.20 33.95 2.19
N ASP A 485 23.88 34.51 1.18
CA ASP A 485 24.82 33.75 0.34
C ASP A 485 26.02 33.27 1.16
N ARG A 486 26.46 34.07 2.13
CA ARG A 486 27.50 33.67 3.08
C ARG A 486 27.07 32.49 3.94
N ILE A 487 25.83 32.49 4.44
CA ILE A 487 25.29 31.39 5.26
C ILE A 487 25.10 30.12 4.41
N VAL A 488 24.58 30.24 3.20
CA VAL A 488 24.48 29.13 2.24
C VAL A 488 25.85 28.52 1.97
N ASN A 489 26.86 29.34 1.66
CA ASN A 489 28.21 28.89 1.37
C ASN A 489 28.88 28.24 2.59
N ALA A 490 28.60 28.71 3.81
CA ALA A 490 29.10 28.08 5.03
C ALA A 490 28.44 26.70 5.25
N PHE A 491 27.12 26.62 5.07
CA PHE A 491 26.37 25.38 5.27
C PHE A 491 26.70 24.29 4.24
N GLN A 492 27.01 24.67 2.99
CA GLN A 492 27.46 23.75 1.94
C GLN A 492 28.85 23.14 2.19
N LYS A 493 29.65 23.73 3.08
CA LYS A 493 31.02 23.26 3.40
C LYS A 493 31.07 22.33 4.62
N LEU A 494 30.02 22.32 5.45
CA LEU A 494 29.77 21.29 6.48
C LEU A 494 29.29 20.00 5.80
#